data_AF-A0A1F7KGE9-F1
#
_entry.id   AF-A0A1F7KGE9-F1
#
_cell.length_a   1.000
_cell.length_b   1.000
_cell.length_c   1.000
_cell.angle_alpha   90.00
_cell.angle_beta   90.00
_cell.angle_gamma   90.00
#
_symmetry.space_group_name_H-M   'P 1'
#
loop_
_entity.id
_entity.type
_entity.pdbx_description
1 polymer ?
#
loop_
_entity_poly.entity_id
_entity_poly.type
_entity_poly.pdbx_seq_one_letter_code
_entity_poly.pdbx_strand_id
1 'polypeptide(L)' 'MKKKTTKTVSLEQGFSQLESIVSEFESGALNLEQAIARFKQGVKLVQQLKQRLQVLENEIKKI' A
#
# COMPACT_ATOMS: atom_id res chain seq x y z
N MET A 1 -22.98 18.46 -1.65
CA MET A 1 -21.68 18.25 -2.33
C MET A 1 -20.87 17.21 -1.55
N LYS A 2 -20.69 15.99 -2.08
CA LYS A 2 -19.99 14.89 -1.39
C LYS A 2 -18.47 15.18 -1.37
N LYS A 3 -17.92 15.56 -0.21
CA LYS A 3 -16.46 15.61 0.02
C LYS A 3 -15.91 14.21 -0.24
N LYS A 4 -15.21 14.02 -1.36
CA LYS A 4 -14.31 12.88 -1.57
C LYS A 4 -13.21 13.01 -0.53
N THR A 5 -13.38 12.34 0.60
CA THR A 5 -12.30 12.11 1.55
C THR A 5 -11.29 11.21 0.84
N THR A 6 -10.24 11.80 0.31
CA THR A 6 -9.00 11.09 0.00
C THR A 6 -8.50 10.52 1.32
N LYS A 7 -8.96 9.31 1.68
CA LYS A 7 -8.46 8.57 2.83
C LYS A 7 -6.99 8.27 2.54
N THR A 8 -6.11 9.04 3.15
CA THR A 8 -4.70 8.67 3.30
C THR A 8 -4.69 7.31 3.99
N VAL A 9 -4.20 6.28 3.30
CA VAL A 9 -4.06 4.93 3.87
C VAL A 9 -3.12 5.05 5.07
N SER A 10 -3.55 4.57 6.25
CA SER A 10 -2.66 4.51 7.41
C SER A 10 -1.57 3.47 7.18
N LEU A 11 -0.45 3.56 7.91
CA LEU A 11 0.63 2.57 7.78
C LEU A 11 0.11 1.15 8.01
N GLU A 12 -0.62 0.93 9.10
CA GLU A 12 -1.24 -0.36 9.45
C GLU A 12 -2.14 -0.89 8.32
N GLN A 13 -3.01 -0.03 7.78
CA GLN A 13 -3.90 -0.41 6.68
C GLN A 13 -3.14 -0.74 5.39
N GLY A 14 -2.03 -0.06 5.13
CA GLY A 14 -1.22 -0.34 3.95
C GLY A 14 -0.40 -1.61 4.12
N PHE A 15 0.15 -1.89 5.30
CA PHE A 15 0.82 -3.16 5.56
C PHE A 15 -0.14 -4.34 5.46
N SER A 16 -1.34 -4.24 6.05
CA SER A 16 -2.37 -5.28 5.92
C SER A 16 -2.80 -5.54 4.46
N GLN A 17 -2.92 -4.47 3.66
CA GLN A 17 -3.19 -4.63 2.22
C GLN A 17 -2.03 -5.29 1.47
N LEU A 18 -0.78 -5.01 1.85
CA LEU A 18 0.40 -5.65 1.25
C LEU A 18 0.44 -7.14 1.59
N GLU A 19 0.16 -7.52 2.83
CA GLU A 19 0.04 -8.93 3.26
C GLU A 19 -1.06 -9.66 2.48
N SER A 20 -2.22 -9.02 2.29
CA SER A 20 -3.29 -9.59 1.47
C SER A 20 -2.83 -9.83 0.03
N ILE A 21 -2.10 -8.88 -0.56
CA ILE A 21 -1.57 -9.05 -1.92
C ILE A 21 -0.61 -10.24 -1.97
N VAL A 22 0.33 -10.34 -1.02
CA VAL A 22 1.29 -11.46 -0.93
C VAL A 22 0.55 -12.79 -0.78
N SER A 23 -0.43 -12.87 0.12
CA SER A 23 -1.23 -14.08 0.31
C SER A 23 -1.95 -14.51 -0.97
N GLU A 24 -2.46 -13.57 -1.76
CA GLU A 24 -3.06 -13.89 -3.06
C GLU A 24 -2.04 -14.45 -4.06
N PHE A 25 -0.80 -13.94 -4.08
CA PHE A 25 0.28 -14.52 -4.89
C PHE A 25 0.66 -15.93 -4.42
N GLU A 26 0.78 -16.14 -3.11
CA GLU A 26 1.13 -17.43 -2.51
C GLU A 26 0.03 -18.49 -2.69
N SER A 27 -1.23 -18.06 -2.77
CA SER A 27 -2.36 -18.96 -3.01
C SER A 27 -2.30 -19.66 -4.38
N GLY A 28 -1.56 -19.11 -5.34
CA GLY A 28 -1.51 -19.59 -6.72
C GLY A 28 -2.83 -19.43 -7.50
N ALA A 29 -3.84 -18.76 -6.93
CA ALA A 29 -5.15 -18.59 -7.55
C ALA A 29 -5.19 -17.49 -8.64
N LEU A 30 -4.14 -16.66 -8.73
CA LEU A 30 -4.06 -15.57 -9.69
C LEU A 30 -3.58 -16.08 -11.05
N ASN A 31 -4.34 -15.79 -12.10
CA ASN A 31 -3.81 -15.89 -13.46
C ASN A 31 -2.81 -14.76 -13.76
N LEU A 32 -2.10 -14.84 -14.89
CA LEU A 32 -1.03 -13.90 -15.24
C LEU A 32 -1.50 -12.43 -15.28
N GLU A 33 -2.67 -12.16 -15.85
CA GLU A 33 -3.20 -10.79 -15.94
C GLU A 33 -3.57 -10.23 -14.57
N GLN A 34 -4.20 -11.05 -13.73
CA GLN A 34 -4.52 -10.71 -12.34
C GLN A 34 -3.25 -10.49 -11.52
N ALA A 35 -2.24 -11.35 -11.68
CA ALA A 35 -0.95 -11.23 -11.02
C ALA A 35 -0.26 -9.90 -11.41
N ILE A 36 -0.26 -9.53 -12.69
CA ILE A 36 0.30 -8.24 -13.14
C ILE A 36 -0.47 -7.06 -12.51
N ALA A 37 -1.80 -7.13 -12.43
CA ALA A 37 -2.61 -6.09 -11.81
C ALA A 37 -2.30 -5.96 -10.30
N ARG A 38 -2.27 -7.08 -9.58
CA ARG A 38 -1.95 -7.12 -8.14
C ARG A 38 -0.54 -6.65 -7.85
N PHE A 39 0.43 -7.00 -8.70
CA PHE A 39 1.80 -6.52 -8.58
C PHE A 39 1.88 -5.00 -8.70
N LYS A 40 1.22 -4.40 -9.72
CA LYS A 40 1.17 -2.94 -9.88
C LYS A 40 0.54 -2.25 -8.68
N GLN A 41 -0.53 -2.82 -8.12
CA GLN A 41 -1.15 -2.32 -6.90
C GLN A 41 -0.17 -2.38 -5.71
N GLY A 42 0.52 -3.51 -5.52
CA GLY A 42 1.53 -3.68 -4.47
C GLY A 42 2.68 -2.66 -4.58
N VAL A 43 3.22 -2.46 -5.79
CA VAL A 43 4.29 -1.47 -6.04
C VAL A 43 3.82 -0.06 -5.67
N LYS A 44 2.62 0.33 -6.09
CA LYS A 44 2.05 1.65 -5.77
C LYS A 44 1.88 1.82 -4.25
N LEU A 45 1.37 0.79 -3.58
CA LEU A 45 1.16 0.80 -2.14
C LEU A 45 2.48 0.95 -1.36
N VAL A 46 3.51 0.21 -1.76
CA VAL A 46 4.86 0.31 -1.18
C VAL A 46 5.44 1.72 -1.36
N GLN A 47 5.27 2.33 -2.53
CA GLN A 47 5.71 3.72 -2.74
C GLN A 47 5.01 4.70 -1.80
N GLN A 48 3.70 4.55 -1.60
CA GLN A 48 2.94 5.40 -0.69
C GLN A 48 3.37 5.22 0.77
N LEU A 49 3.59 3.98 1.21
CA LEU A 49 4.06 3.68 2.56
C LEU A 49 5.47 4.25 2.80
N LYS A 50 6.40 4.10 1.85
CA LYS A 50 7.73 4.69 1.92
C LYS A 50 7.68 6.21 2.06
N GLN A 51 6.85 6.88 1.25
CA GLN A 51 6.67 8.34 1.36
C GLN A 51 6.12 8.73 2.74
N ARG A 52 5.15 7.97 3.26
CA ARG A 52 4.57 8.27 4.58
C ARG A 52 5.59 8.08 5.70
N LEU A 53 6.38 7.01 5.67
CA LEU A 53 7.45 6.77 6.62
C LEU A 53 8.49 7.89 6.57
N GLN A 54 8.93 8.30 5.37
CA GLN A 54 9.89 9.39 5.22
C GLN A 54 9.38 10.72 5.80
N VAL A 55 8.09 11.02 5.66
CA VAL A 55 7.48 12.20 6.29
C VAL A 55 7.57 12.10 7.81
N LEU A 56 7.16 10.97 8.39
CA LEU A 56 7.20 10.75 9.83
C LEU A 56 8.63 10.79 10.39
N GLU A 57 9.59 10.19 9.69
CA GLU A 57 11.01 10.25 10.07
C GLU A 57 11.54 11.70 10.09
N ASN A 58 11.12 12.52 9.12
CA ASN A 58 11.51 13.92 9.07
C ASN A 58 10.83 14.75 10.16
N GLU A 59 9.61 14.42 10.56
CA GLU A 59 8.93 15.04 11.70
C GLU A 59 9.68 14.73 13.00
N ILE A 60 10.08 13.47 13.21
CA ILE A 60 10.84 13.05 14.39
C ILE A 60 12.21 13.75 14.46
N LYS A 61 12.93 13.88 13.34
CA LYS A 61 14.26 14.53 13.31
C LYS A 61 14.25 16.03 13.60
N LYS A 62 13.08 16.69 13.53
CA LYS A 62 12.92 18.12 13.80
C LYS A 62 12.53 18.42 15.26
N ILE A 63 12.34 17.37 16.06
CA ILE A 63 12.10 17.43 17.51
C ILE A 63 13.45 17.31 18.20
#